data_AF-A0A943YQ80-F1
#
_entry.id   AF-A0A943YQ80-F1
#
_cell.length_a   1.000
_cell.length_b   1.000
_cell.length_c   1.000
_cell.angle_alpha   90.00
_cell.angle_beta   90.00
_cell.angle_gamma   90.00
#
_symmetry.space_group_name_H-M   'P 1'
#
loop_
_entity.id
_entity.type
_entity.pdbx_description
1 polymer ?
#
loop_
_entity_poly.entity_id
_entity_poly.type
_entity_poly.pdbx_seq_one_letter_code
_entity_poly.pdbx_strand_id
1 'polypeptide(L)'
;MGKIGTTELLVVLAIVLIIFGPKALPKLGRSLGKTLGSFRKGMSDGADDDEDDDEEEVVVKKKKKKTVDKKADDEDDEEEDA
;
A
#
# COMPACT_ATOMS: atom_id res chain seq x y z
N MET A 1 14.79 30.99 -24.97
CA MET A 1 14.61 30.73 -23.52
C MET A 1 14.42 29.22 -23.38
N GLY A 2 15.43 28.51 -22.89
CA GLY A 2 15.45 27.04 -22.88
C GLY A 2 14.31 26.51 -22.02
N LYS A 3 13.47 25.65 -22.60
CA LYS A 3 12.47 24.91 -21.83
C LYS A 3 13.23 23.82 -21.10
N ILE A 4 13.15 23.80 -19.77
CA ILE A 4 13.66 22.70 -18.96
C ILE A 4 13.13 21.40 -19.57
N GLY A 5 14.05 20.59 -20.08
CA GLY A 5 13.73 19.31 -20.66
C GLY A 5 13.38 18.29 -19.59
N THR A 6 12.76 17.21 -20.01
CA THR A 6 12.53 16.03 -19.16
C THR A 6 13.84 15.53 -18.53
N THR A 7 14.96 15.64 -19.24
CA THR A 7 16.30 15.29 -18.75
C THR A 7 16.74 16.13 -17.56
N GLU A 8 16.62 17.47 -17.63
CA GLU A 8 17.00 18.33 -16.50
C GLU A 8 16.11 18.10 -15.29
N LEU A 9 14.81 17.88 -15.49
CA LEU A 9 13.87 17.54 -14.41
C LEU A 9 14.26 16.21 -13.73
N LEU A 10 14.66 15.20 -14.51
CA LEU A 10 15.17 13.93 -13.99
C LEU A 10 16.44 14.09 -13.15
N VAL A 11 17.37 14.94 -13.57
CA VAL A 11 18.61 15.21 -12.81
C VAL A 11 18.29 15.89 -11.47
N VAL A 12 17.42 16.89 -11.47
CA VAL A 12 16.98 17.55 -10.23
C VAL A 12 16.26 16.56 -9.31
N LEU A 13 15.36 15.74 -9.87
CA LEU A 13 14.66 14.70 -9.12
C LEU A 13 15.65 13.70 -8.50
N ALA A 14 16.68 13.29 -9.22
CA ALA A 14 17.71 12.39 -8.71
C ALA A 14 18.45 12.98 -7.49
N ILE A 15 18.80 14.27 -7.52
CA ILE A 15 19.45 14.95 -6.38
C ILE A 15 18.52 14.98 -5.16
N VAL A 16 17.25 15.35 -5.36
CA VAL A 16 16.23 15.34 -4.31
C VAL A 16 16.08 13.93 -3.73
N LEU A 17 16.06 12.91 -4.58
CA LEU A 17 15.97 11.51 -4.15
C LEU A 17 17.20 11.03 -3.36
N ILE A 18 18.39 11.57 -3.60
CA ILE A 18 19.56 11.25 -2.79
C ILE A 18 19.44 11.82 -1.38
N ILE A 19 18.90 13.04 -1.25
CA ILE A 19 18.72 13.72 0.04
C ILE A 19 17.57 13.10 0.84
N PHE A 20 16.41 12.91 0.21
CA PHE A 20 15.19 12.46 0.88
C PHE A 20 14.99 10.94 0.82
N GLY A 21 15.64 10.25 -0.13
CA GLY A 21 15.48 8.82 -0.39
C GLY A 21 14.27 8.49 -1.28
N PRO A 22 14.34 7.44 -2.12
CA PRO A 22 13.23 7.02 -2.99
C PRO A 22 12.00 6.53 -2.23
N LYS A 23 12.15 6.13 -0.97
CA LYS A 23 11.05 5.68 -0.10
C LYS A 23 10.18 6.84 0.43
N ALA A 24 10.69 8.07 0.39
CA ALA A 24 9.94 9.23 0.85
C ALA A 24 8.82 9.63 -0.14
N LEU A 25 9.07 9.52 -1.45
CA LEU A 25 8.07 9.83 -2.48
C LEU A 25 6.76 9.03 -2.36
N PRO A 26 6.76 7.68 -2.27
CA PRO A 26 5.51 6.93 -2.14
C PRO A 26 4.83 7.17 -0.79
N LYS A 27 5.58 7.47 0.27
CA LYS A 27 5.02 7.81 1.58
C LYS A 27 4.29 9.15 1.55
N LEU A 28 4.93 10.18 0.99
CA LEU A 28 4.34 11.51 0.80
C LEU A 28 3.20 11.49 -0.21
N GLY A 29 3.34 10.73 -1.31
CA GLY A 29 2.30 10.55 -2.31
C GLY A 29 1.05 9.86 -1.76
N ARG A 30 1.19 8.88 -0.85
CA ARG A 30 0.04 8.26 -0.18
C ARG A 30 -0.69 9.24 0.75
N SER A 31 0.03 10.07 1.51
CA SER A 31 -0.62 11.07 2.38
C SER A 31 -1.26 12.19 1.57
N LEU A 32 -0.54 12.74 0.59
CA LEU A 32 -1.06 13.78 -0.29
C LEU A 32 -2.19 13.26 -1.18
N GLY A 33 -2.13 12.01 -1.61
CA GLY A 33 -3.17 11.37 -2.43
C GLY A 33 -4.45 11.14 -1.65
N LYS A 34 -4.38 10.73 -0.38
CA LYS A 34 -5.55 10.66 0.50
C LYS A 34 -6.17 12.04 0.70
N THR A 35 -5.36 13.05 1.03
CA THR A 35 -5.84 14.43 1.16
C THR A 35 -6.46 14.92 -0.15
N LEU A 36 -5.75 14.83 -1.28
CA LEU A 36 -6.25 15.30 -2.56
C LEU A 36 -7.48 14.51 -3.02
N GLY A 37 -7.56 13.22 -2.71
CA GLY A 37 -8.73 12.37 -2.96
C GLY A 37 -9.95 12.83 -2.18
N SER A 38 -9.84 13.03 -0.87
CA SER A 38 -10.92 13.60 -0.05
C SER A 38 -11.28 15.03 -0.44
N PHE A 39 -10.30 15.85 -0.83
CA PHE A 39 -10.54 17.20 -1.36
C PHE A 39 -11.27 17.16 -2.70
N ARG A 40 -10.92 16.23 -3.59
CA ARG A 40 -11.60 16.05 -4.89
C ARG A 40 -13.01 15.51 -4.69
N LYS A 41 -13.20 14.53 -3.80
CA LYS A 41 -14.50 13.98 -3.40
C LYS A 41 -15.38 15.09 -2.84
N GLY A 42 -14.91 15.85 -1.83
CA GLY A 42 -15.69 16.96 -1.25
C GLY A 42 -15.97 18.13 -2.22
N MET A 43 -15.09 18.37 -3.20
CA MET A 43 -15.36 19.35 -4.27
C MET A 43 -16.38 18.82 -5.30
N SER A 44 -16.50 17.50 -5.44
CA SER A 44 -17.45 16.83 -6.34
C SER A 44 -18.81 16.55 -5.68
N ASP A 45 -18.81 16.29 -4.37
CA ASP A 45 -19.96 16.03 -3.49
C ASP A 45 -20.85 17.28 -3.31
N GLY A 46 -20.28 18.48 -3.54
CA GLY A 46 -21.08 19.70 -3.71
C GLY A 46 -21.93 19.74 -4.99
N ALA A 47 -21.81 18.75 -5.88
CA ALA A 47 -22.56 18.64 -7.14
C ALA A 47 -23.45 17.39 -7.23
N ASP A 48 -23.12 16.28 -6.57
CA ASP A 48 -23.95 15.07 -6.52
C ASP A 48 -23.72 14.33 -5.19
N ASP A 49 -24.81 14.08 -4.48
CA ASP A 49 -24.92 13.40 -3.17
C ASP A 49 -24.63 11.89 -3.32
N ASP A 50 -23.94 11.34 -2.31
CA ASP A 50 -23.66 9.90 -2.06
C ASP A 50 -22.68 9.15 -2.99
N GLU A 51 -21.61 8.59 -2.38
CA GLU A 51 -21.25 7.16 -2.48
C GLU A 51 -19.95 6.90 -1.70
N ASP A 52 -19.96 5.86 -0.89
CA ASP A 52 -18.86 5.32 -0.07
C ASP A 52 -17.58 5.06 -0.88
N ASP A 53 -16.40 5.14 -0.22
CA ASP A 53 -15.27 4.27 -0.59
C ASP A 53 -14.26 4.15 0.57
N ASP A 54 -14.58 3.24 1.47
CA ASP A 54 -13.61 2.53 2.31
C ASP A 54 -12.89 1.49 1.44
N GLU A 55 -11.71 1.80 0.91
CA GLU A 55 -10.82 0.77 0.31
C GLU A 55 -9.44 0.71 0.99
N GLU A 56 -9.38 -0.23 1.92
CA GLU A 56 -8.39 -1.29 2.09
C GLU A 56 -6.92 -0.98 2.45
N GLU A 57 -6.61 -1.46 3.66
CA GLU A 57 -5.36 -2.13 4.01
C GLU A 57 -4.92 -3.17 2.97
N VAL A 58 -3.77 -2.97 2.34
CA VAL A 58 -2.86 -4.03 1.86
C VAL A 58 -1.49 -3.38 1.63
N VAL A 59 -0.32 -3.85 2.09
CA VAL A 59 0.16 -5.10 2.68
C VAL A 59 1.58 -4.78 3.19
N VAL A 60 1.88 -4.90 4.49
CA VAL A 60 3.20 -5.40 4.95
C VAL A 60 3.04 -6.15 6.29
N LYS A 61 2.35 -7.28 6.26
CA LYS A 61 2.60 -8.40 7.19
C LYS A 61 3.31 -9.52 6.44
N LYS A 62 4.64 -9.55 6.53
CA LYS A 62 5.51 -10.74 6.40
C LYS A 62 6.82 -10.33 7.09
N LYS A 63 7.14 -10.80 8.30
CA LYS A 63 7.69 -12.15 8.53
C LYS A 63 7.74 -12.44 10.05
N LYS A 64 6.67 -13.02 10.63
CA LYS A 64 6.80 -13.96 11.77
C LYS A 64 7.01 -15.34 11.15
N LYS A 65 8.18 -15.95 11.34
CA LYS A 65 8.45 -17.36 10.98
C LYS A 65 9.13 -18.02 12.18
N LYS A 66 8.61 -19.20 12.52
CA LYS A 66 9.11 -20.24 13.46
C LYS A 66 8.60 -20.17 14.91
N THR A 67 7.44 -20.79 15.11
CA THR A 67 7.07 -21.81 16.10
C THR A 67 5.60 -22.09 15.74
N VAL A 68 5.22 -23.22 15.16
CA VAL A 68 4.78 -24.42 15.88
C VAL A 68 4.75 -25.58 14.87
N ASP A 69 5.48 -26.60 15.26
CA ASP A 69 5.26 -28.05 15.14
C ASP A 69 4.42 -28.61 13.98
N LYS A 70 5.16 -29.35 13.16
CA LYS A 70 4.72 -30.42 12.28
C LYS A 70 4.41 -31.65 13.13
N LYS A 71 3.21 -32.23 12.94
CA LYS A 71 2.90 -33.66 12.82
C LYS A 71 1.56 -33.99 13.47
N ALA A 72 0.50 -33.85 12.70
CA ALA A 72 -0.73 -34.60 12.86
C ALA A 72 -1.08 -35.09 11.46
N ASP A 73 -0.69 -36.33 11.17
CA ASP A 73 -1.19 -37.17 10.08
C ASP A 73 -0.90 -38.64 10.51
N ASP A 74 -1.83 -39.50 10.13
CA ASP A 74 -1.90 -40.98 10.25
C ASP A 74 -2.30 -41.54 11.63
N GLU A 75 -3.27 -42.43 11.78
CA GLU A 75 -4.15 -43.13 10.83
C GLU A 75 -5.31 -43.76 11.66
N ASP A 76 -6.41 -44.04 10.96
CA ASP A 76 -7.55 -44.86 11.39
C ASP A 76 -7.10 -46.22 11.97
N ASP A 77 -7.73 -46.68 13.06
CA ASP A 77 -7.97 -48.11 13.27
C ASP A 77 -9.03 -48.35 14.37
N GLU A 78 -10.07 -49.08 13.95
CA GLU A 78 -10.96 -49.99 14.69
C GLU A 78 -11.97 -49.38 15.70
N GLU A 79 -13.25 -49.23 15.34
CA GLU A 79 -14.33 -50.24 15.33
C GLU A 79 -14.87 -50.64 16.73
N GLU A 80 -16.15 -50.99 16.72
CA GLU A 80 -17.12 -50.98 17.81
C GLU A 80 -16.95 -52.11 18.85
N ASP A 81 -17.65 -51.92 19.97
CA ASP A 81 -18.14 -52.94 20.92
C ASP A 81 -17.16 -53.63 21.90
N ALA A 82 -17.21 -53.21 23.18
CA ALA A 82 -17.27 -54.08 24.37
C ALA A 82 -17.63 -53.31 25.65
#